data_AF-I8WM27-F1
#
_entry.id   AF-I8WM27-F1
#
_cell.length_a   1.000
_cell.length_b   1.000
_cell.length_c   1.000
_cell.angle_alpha   90.00
_cell.angle_beta   90.00
_cell.angle_gamma   90.00
#
_symmetry.space_group_name_H-M   'P 1'
#
loop_
_entity.id
_entity.type
_entity.pdbx_description
1 polymer ?
#
loop_
_entity_poly.entity_id
_entity_poly.type
_entity_poly.pdbx_seq_one_letter_code
_entity_poly.pdbx_strand_id
1 'polypeptide(L)'
;MGQGEERKEKNSSLFKVDILVYPQLYFKNYIITQIYQALLEFSPAVEVSLWPGMKFTGQIVFPVYNDGYGETAGKIHPGYLTLAQKFRLPYNIQSTVTIGMFDYNTYGADLNLFYPFKDERFSLEGRIGYVGFGYWHGFKFRYNDKYTTYWSVGGNFYWPRYNTQFKLRAEQYLLKEKGVRFEMIRHFRYASIGFYAVKAEHANSNGGFKFIVALPPYKYKRHKYIPRVSTSLGTGITYNAGNEKYYYKMPYSNASDNIMQQNSFNPYFIKSELLNF
;
A
#
# COMPACT_ATOMS: atom_id res chain seq x y z
N MET A 1 -30.01 1.97 -47.38
CA MET A 1 -30.13 1.33 -46.05
C MET A 1 -28.74 0.99 -45.56
N GLY A 2 -28.12 1.90 -44.79
CA GLY A 2 -26.79 1.66 -44.20
C GLY A 2 -26.98 0.90 -42.88
N GLN A 3 -26.50 -0.34 -42.83
CA GLN A 3 -26.47 -1.13 -41.60
C GLN A 3 -25.45 -0.47 -40.65
N GLY A 4 -25.95 0.01 -39.50
CA GLY A 4 -25.10 0.51 -38.43
C GLY A 4 -24.32 -0.65 -37.82
N GLU A 5 -23.00 -0.60 -37.93
CA GLU A 5 -22.13 -1.44 -37.13
C GLU A 5 -22.37 -1.14 -35.65
N GLU A 6 -22.97 -2.09 -34.93
CA GLU A 6 -22.95 -2.10 -33.47
C GLU A 6 -21.48 -2.10 -33.01
N ARG A 7 -20.98 -0.91 -32.65
CA ARG A 7 -19.75 -0.78 -31.85
C ARG A 7 -19.96 -1.61 -30.58
N LYS A 8 -19.31 -2.78 -30.50
CA LYS A 8 -19.13 -3.52 -29.24
C LYS A 8 -18.72 -2.53 -28.16
N GLU A 9 -19.58 -2.28 -27.17
CA GLU A 9 -19.24 -1.42 -26.04
C GLU A 9 -17.94 -1.95 -25.43
N LYS A 10 -16.87 -1.16 -25.55
CA LYS A 10 -15.65 -1.40 -24.78
C LYS A 10 -16.06 -1.45 -23.32
N ASN A 11 -15.74 -2.55 -22.66
CA ASN A 11 -16.05 -2.82 -21.26
C ASN A 11 -15.44 -1.71 -20.38
N SER A 12 -16.16 -0.61 -20.22
CA SER A 12 -15.63 0.65 -19.72
C SER A 12 -15.59 0.63 -18.20
N SER A 13 -14.48 1.06 -17.60
CA SER A 13 -14.36 1.20 -16.13
C SER A 13 -14.74 2.58 -15.61
N LEU A 14 -15.27 3.46 -16.49
CA LEU A 14 -15.70 4.82 -16.14
C LEU A 14 -16.80 4.78 -15.07
N PHE A 15 -16.61 5.56 -14.00
CA PHE A 15 -17.51 5.70 -12.85
C PHE A 15 -17.85 4.41 -12.10
N LYS A 16 -17.02 3.37 -12.24
CA LYS A 16 -17.22 2.13 -11.49
C LYS A 16 -16.76 2.32 -10.04
N VAL A 17 -17.67 2.03 -9.11
CA VAL A 17 -17.45 2.08 -7.65
C VAL A 17 -17.10 0.67 -7.14
N ASP A 18 -16.00 0.56 -6.42
CA ASP A 18 -15.55 -0.62 -5.70
C ASP A 18 -15.56 -0.30 -4.20
N ILE A 19 -16.25 -1.11 -3.40
CA ILE A 19 -16.25 -0.98 -1.93
C ILE A 19 -15.29 -2.05 -1.40
N LEU A 20 -14.20 -1.60 -0.80
CA LEU A 20 -13.17 -2.47 -0.25
C LEU A 20 -13.18 -2.39 1.25
N VAL A 21 -13.09 -3.55 1.91
CA VAL A 21 -13.03 -3.62 3.36
C VAL A 21 -11.63 -4.05 3.76
N TYR A 22 -10.97 -3.21 4.56
CA TYR A 22 -9.62 -3.46 5.08
C TYR A 22 -9.70 -3.75 6.57
N PRO A 23 -9.70 -5.02 7.01
CA PRO A 23 -9.38 -5.32 8.39
C PRO A 23 -7.87 -5.10 8.57
N GLN A 24 -7.51 -4.27 9.54
CA GLN A 24 -6.14 -3.89 9.85
C GLN A 24 -5.82 -4.27 11.30
N LEU A 25 -4.71 -4.97 11.50
CA LEU A 25 -4.28 -5.43 12.81
C LEU A 25 -2.85 -4.97 13.03
N TYR A 26 -2.67 -4.14 14.05
CA TYR A 26 -1.38 -3.58 14.44
C TYR A 26 -0.96 -4.17 15.77
N PHE A 27 0.32 -4.54 15.85
CA PHE A 27 0.96 -4.95 17.09
C PHE A 27 2.16 -4.06 17.32
N LYS A 28 2.40 -3.76 18.59
CA LYS A 28 3.64 -3.13 19.02
C LYS A 28 4.08 -3.70 20.36
N ASN A 29 5.38 -3.86 20.50
CA ASN A 29 6.00 -4.30 21.75
C ASN A 29 6.88 -3.14 22.23
N TYR A 30 6.26 -2.19 22.96
CA TYR A 30 6.95 -1.00 23.49
C TYR A 30 7.04 -0.97 25.02
N ILE A 31 6.19 -1.72 25.73
CA ILE A 31 6.08 -1.65 27.19
C ILE A 31 6.71 -2.89 27.81
N ILE A 32 7.63 -2.70 28.75
CA ILE A 32 8.35 -3.80 29.42
C ILE A 32 7.39 -4.74 30.19
N THR A 33 6.28 -4.20 30.72
CA THR A 33 5.30 -4.95 31.52
C THR A 33 4.29 -5.75 30.70
N GLN A 34 4.24 -5.59 29.36
CA GLN A 34 3.31 -6.30 28.49
C GLN A 34 4.01 -6.83 27.24
N ILE A 35 3.77 -8.09 26.90
CA ILE A 35 4.44 -8.73 25.77
C ILE A 35 3.99 -8.10 24.44
N TYR A 36 2.72 -7.69 24.30
CA TYR A 36 2.24 -6.96 23.12
C TYR A 36 1.09 -6.02 23.47
N GLN A 37 1.06 -4.89 22.77
CA GLN A 37 -0.10 -4.00 22.65
C GLN A 37 -0.72 -4.20 21.26
N ALA A 38 -2.04 -4.34 21.20
CA ALA A 38 -2.76 -4.61 19.96
C ALA A 38 -3.77 -3.51 19.62
N LEU A 39 -3.90 -3.21 18.33
CA LEU A 39 -4.93 -2.33 17.79
C LEU A 39 -5.58 -3.03 16.61
N LEU A 40 -6.87 -3.28 16.73
CA LEU A 40 -7.70 -3.85 15.68
C LEU A 40 -8.59 -2.74 15.13
N GLU A 41 -8.45 -2.49 13.84
CA GLU A 41 -9.22 -1.50 13.09
C GLU A 41 -9.95 -2.16 11.94
N PHE A 42 -11.15 -1.66 11.70
CA PHE A 42 -11.97 -2.02 10.55
C PHE A 42 -12.13 -0.78 9.68
N SER A 43 -11.51 -0.79 8.49
CA SER A 43 -11.33 0.41 7.69
C SER A 43 -11.97 0.26 6.31
N PRO A 44 -13.32 0.32 6.19
CA PRO A 44 -14.01 0.32 4.90
C PRO A 44 -13.54 1.51 4.06
N ALA A 45 -13.12 1.23 2.84
CA ALA A 45 -12.76 2.21 1.83
C ALA A 45 -13.65 2.09 0.59
N VAL A 46 -14.01 3.22 0.04
CA VAL A 46 -14.68 3.34 -1.25
C VAL A 46 -13.63 3.79 -2.26
N GLU A 47 -13.42 2.98 -3.29
CA GLU A 47 -12.58 3.31 -4.44
C GLU A 47 -13.46 3.59 -5.67
N VAL A 48 -13.33 4.77 -6.25
CA VAL A 48 -14.11 5.18 -7.43
C VAL A 48 -13.16 5.44 -8.59
N SER A 49 -13.35 4.70 -9.68
CA SER A 49 -12.62 4.95 -10.92
C SER A 49 -13.31 6.06 -11.71
N LEU A 50 -12.75 7.27 -11.69
CA LEU A 50 -13.37 8.44 -12.32
C LEU A 50 -13.14 8.44 -13.86
N TRP A 51 -11.92 8.15 -14.31
CA TRP A 51 -11.54 8.01 -15.71
C TRP A 51 -10.33 7.09 -15.87
N PRO A 52 -9.86 6.74 -17.10
CA PRO A 52 -8.71 5.86 -17.26
C PRO A 52 -7.46 6.36 -16.51
N GLY A 53 -6.94 5.54 -15.58
CA GLY A 53 -5.82 5.90 -14.69
C GLY A 53 -6.21 6.70 -13.45
N MET A 54 -7.39 7.30 -13.48
CA MET A 54 -8.23 7.90 -12.43
C MET A 54 -8.70 7.08 -11.23
N LYS A 55 -8.17 7.23 -10.02
CA LYS A 55 -8.76 6.59 -8.84
C LYS A 55 -8.90 7.52 -7.64
N PHE A 56 -10.13 7.70 -7.18
CA PHE A 56 -10.42 8.32 -5.89
C PHE A 56 -10.57 7.23 -4.82
N THR A 57 -9.98 7.41 -3.65
CA THR A 57 -10.09 6.50 -2.50
C THR A 57 -10.51 7.29 -1.27
N GLY A 58 -11.62 6.94 -0.66
CA GLY A 58 -12.05 7.49 0.64
C GLY A 58 -12.25 6.37 1.65
N GLN A 59 -11.64 6.48 2.82
CA GLN A 59 -11.68 5.47 3.87
C GLN A 59 -12.17 6.08 5.19
N ILE A 60 -12.95 5.30 5.93
CA ILE A 60 -13.32 5.58 7.32
C ILE A 60 -12.74 4.48 8.19
N VAL A 61 -12.09 4.83 9.29
CA VAL A 61 -11.47 3.89 10.23
C VAL A 61 -12.39 3.73 11.44
N PHE A 62 -12.75 2.48 11.74
CA PHE A 62 -13.49 2.09 12.92
C PHE A 62 -12.59 1.28 13.85
N PRO A 63 -12.17 1.84 15.00
CA PRO A 63 -11.42 1.07 15.98
C PRO A 63 -12.34 0.08 16.70
N VAL A 64 -12.00 -1.20 16.64
CA VAL A 64 -12.74 -2.30 17.28
C VAL A 64 -12.13 -2.63 18.63
N TYR A 65 -10.80 -2.63 18.71
CA TYR A 65 -10.06 -2.91 19.93
C TYR A 65 -8.80 -2.06 19.97
N ASN A 66 -8.55 -1.37 21.09
CA ASN A 66 -7.39 -0.51 21.27
C ASN A 66 -6.79 -0.75 22.66
N ASP A 67 -5.65 -1.43 22.69
CA ASP A 67 -4.87 -1.66 23.90
C ASP A 67 -3.60 -0.81 23.86
N GLY A 68 -3.74 0.47 24.25
CA GLY A 68 -2.61 1.38 24.47
C GLY A 68 -2.07 2.11 23.23
N TYR A 69 -2.86 2.25 22.17
CA TYR A 69 -2.56 3.12 21.02
C TYR A 69 -3.02 4.58 21.18
N GLY A 70 -3.57 4.93 22.35
CA GLY A 70 -3.96 6.29 22.72
C GLY A 70 -5.41 6.61 22.33
N GLU A 71 -5.96 7.66 22.93
CA GLU A 71 -7.40 7.99 22.80
C GLU A 71 -7.81 8.37 21.37
N THR A 72 -6.92 8.98 20.59
CA THR A 72 -7.23 9.39 19.21
C THR A 72 -7.46 8.18 18.30
N ALA A 73 -6.68 7.11 18.48
CA ALA A 73 -6.85 5.84 17.77
C ALA A 73 -8.09 5.06 18.23
N GLY A 74 -8.70 5.43 19.36
CA GLY A 74 -9.96 4.85 19.83
C GLY A 74 -11.22 5.56 19.28
N LYS A 75 -11.07 6.59 18.43
CA LYS A 75 -12.19 7.34 17.86
C LYS A 75 -12.38 6.97 16.39
N ILE A 76 -13.63 7.00 15.94
CA ILE A 76 -13.94 6.92 14.50
C ILE A 76 -13.36 8.16 13.82
N HIS A 77 -12.56 7.96 12.77
CA HIS A 77 -11.97 9.06 12.01
C HIS A 77 -11.82 8.70 10.53
N PRO A 78 -11.72 9.70 9.63
CA PRO A 78 -11.31 9.46 8.26
C PRO A 78 -9.90 8.85 8.20
N GLY A 79 -9.70 7.88 7.30
CA GLY A 79 -8.40 7.27 6.98
C GLY A 79 -7.80 7.89 5.73
N TYR A 80 -7.45 7.05 4.76
CA TYR A 80 -7.03 7.52 3.43
C TYR A 80 -8.13 8.35 2.76
N LEU A 81 -7.76 9.53 2.27
CA LEU A 81 -8.58 10.35 1.38
C LEU A 81 -7.68 10.82 0.24
N THR A 82 -7.63 10.06 -0.85
CA THR A 82 -6.61 10.22 -1.89
C THR A 82 -7.18 10.23 -3.29
N LEU A 83 -6.51 10.96 -4.16
CA LEU A 83 -6.71 10.98 -5.60
C LEU A 83 -5.43 10.52 -6.27
N ALA A 84 -5.46 9.34 -6.88
CA ALA A 84 -4.34 8.73 -7.57
C ALA A 84 -4.58 8.76 -9.08
N GLN A 85 -3.62 9.27 -9.83
CA GLN A 85 -3.61 9.26 -11.29
C GLN A 85 -2.41 8.47 -11.79
N LYS A 86 -2.71 7.37 -12.49
CA LYS A 86 -1.72 6.52 -13.15
C LYS A 86 -1.50 6.97 -14.58
N PHE A 87 -0.24 7.02 -15.00
CA PHE A 87 0.19 7.32 -16.34
C PHE A 87 1.22 6.30 -16.81
N ARG A 88 1.26 6.04 -18.13
CA ARG A 88 2.35 5.29 -18.76
C ARG A 88 3.17 6.27 -19.58
N LEU A 89 4.42 6.46 -19.16
CA LEU A 89 5.39 7.30 -19.83
C LEU A 89 6.09 6.50 -20.95
N PRO A 90 6.79 7.17 -21.88
CA PRO A 90 7.67 6.50 -22.85
C PRO A 90 8.64 5.52 -22.16
N TYR A 91 9.10 4.52 -22.90
CA TYR A 91 9.96 3.44 -22.39
C TYR A 91 9.31 2.53 -21.35
N ASN A 92 7.98 2.39 -21.32
CA ASN A 92 7.26 1.50 -20.39
C ASN A 92 7.44 1.87 -18.90
N ILE A 93 7.77 3.13 -18.62
CA ILE A 93 7.80 3.66 -17.25
C ILE A 93 6.36 3.85 -16.77
N GLN A 94 6.02 3.21 -15.67
CA GLN A 94 4.73 3.39 -15.00
C GLN A 94 4.88 4.46 -13.93
N SER A 95 4.07 5.50 -14.01
CA SER A 95 4.07 6.60 -13.05
C SER A 95 2.72 6.70 -12.37
N THR A 96 2.71 6.93 -11.06
CA THR A 96 1.50 7.18 -10.28
C THR A 96 1.72 8.42 -9.44
N VAL A 97 0.90 9.44 -9.67
CA VAL A 97 0.84 10.64 -8.83
C VAL A 97 -0.36 10.48 -7.90
N THR A 98 -0.13 10.59 -6.61
CA THR A 98 -1.18 10.54 -5.60
C THR A 98 -1.17 11.82 -4.77
N ILE A 99 -2.33 12.43 -4.59
CA ILE A 99 -2.50 13.62 -3.75
C ILE A 99 -3.60 13.32 -2.73
N GLY A 100 -3.39 13.73 -1.48
CA GLY A 100 -4.43 13.65 -0.46
C GLY A 100 -3.86 13.38 0.93
N MET A 101 -4.62 12.63 1.70
CA MET A 101 -4.29 12.25 3.07
C MET A 101 -3.82 10.80 3.11
N PHE A 102 -2.63 10.62 3.68
CA PHE A 102 -1.90 9.37 3.73
C PHE A 102 -1.80 8.85 5.17
N ASP A 103 -1.15 7.70 5.33
CA ASP A 103 -0.83 7.14 6.64
C ASP A 103 0.08 8.05 7.48
N TYR A 104 0.28 7.68 8.74
CA TYR A 104 1.10 8.42 9.72
C TYR A 104 0.66 9.86 9.94
N ASN A 105 -0.63 10.16 9.78
CA ASN A 105 -1.18 11.52 9.91
C ASN A 105 -0.43 12.51 9.00
N THR A 106 -0.26 12.14 7.73
CA THR A 106 0.39 13.00 6.74
C THR A 106 -0.56 13.36 5.61
N TYR A 107 -0.39 14.54 5.01
CA TYR A 107 -1.13 14.96 3.84
C TYR A 107 -0.20 15.64 2.84
N GLY A 108 -0.46 15.51 1.55
CA GLY A 108 0.36 16.14 0.53
C GLY A 108 0.33 15.40 -0.79
N ALA A 109 1.48 15.33 -1.46
CA ALA A 109 1.64 14.70 -2.75
C ALA A 109 2.73 13.62 -2.72
N ASP A 110 2.51 12.55 -3.45
CA ASP A 110 3.39 11.40 -3.62
C ASP A 110 3.50 11.07 -5.10
N LEU A 111 4.72 10.89 -5.58
CA LEU A 111 5.02 10.43 -6.93
C LEU A 111 5.76 9.09 -6.82
N ASN A 112 5.19 8.07 -7.44
CA ASN A 112 5.79 6.76 -7.58
C ASN A 112 6.11 6.45 -9.05
N LEU A 113 7.32 5.98 -9.31
CA LEU A 113 7.87 5.63 -10.60
C LEU A 113 8.33 4.18 -10.56
N PHE A 114 7.89 3.40 -11.53
CA PHE A 114 8.24 2.00 -11.66
C PHE A 114 8.67 1.70 -13.08
N TYR A 115 9.87 1.13 -13.23
CA TYR A 115 10.44 0.78 -14.51
C TYR A 115 10.83 -0.71 -14.54
N PRO A 116 10.05 -1.56 -15.23
CA PRO A 116 10.45 -2.95 -15.45
C PRO A 116 11.47 -3.05 -16.59
N PHE A 117 12.57 -3.77 -16.36
CA PHE A 117 13.52 -4.08 -17.44
C PHE A 117 12.95 -5.13 -18.40
N LYS A 118 13.60 -5.29 -19.57
CA LYS A 118 13.15 -6.22 -20.63
C LYS A 118 12.99 -7.68 -20.19
N ASP A 119 13.83 -8.14 -19.26
CA ASP A 119 13.75 -9.51 -18.72
C ASP A 119 12.67 -9.66 -17.63
N GLU A 120 12.02 -8.55 -17.21
CA GLU A 120 10.96 -8.44 -16.20
C GLU A 120 11.30 -8.99 -14.79
N ARG A 121 12.45 -9.66 -14.65
CA ARG A 121 13.02 -10.10 -13.36
C ARG A 121 13.56 -8.93 -12.57
N PHE A 122 14.12 -7.94 -13.28
CA PHE A 122 14.63 -6.73 -12.65
C PHE A 122 13.62 -5.61 -12.85
N SER A 123 13.45 -4.77 -11.83
CA SER A 123 12.77 -3.48 -11.96
C SER A 123 13.43 -2.41 -11.10
N LEU A 124 13.28 -1.15 -11.49
CA LEU A 124 13.63 0.01 -10.68
C LEU A 124 12.37 0.64 -10.13
N GLU A 125 12.45 1.08 -8.88
CA GLU A 125 11.40 1.79 -8.17
C GLU A 125 11.96 3.09 -7.63
N GLY A 126 11.28 4.19 -7.92
CA GLY A 126 11.61 5.52 -7.45
C GLY A 126 10.38 6.20 -6.89
N ARG A 127 10.45 6.69 -5.66
CA ARG A 127 9.34 7.32 -4.98
C ARG A 127 9.81 8.61 -4.33
N ILE A 128 9.02 9.66 -4.45
CA ILE A 128 9.28 10.94 -3.79
C ILE A 128 7.95 11.54 -3.31
N GLY A 129 7.94 12.05 -2.08
CA GLY A 129 6.76 12.68 -1.50
C GLY A 129 7.09 14.01 -0.85
N TYR A 130 6.15 14.94 -0.93
CA TYR A 130 6.15 16.22 -0.24
C TYR A 130 4.90 16.28 0.63
N VAL A 131 5.07 16.21 1.96
CA VAL A 131 3.96 16.02 2.90
C VAL A 131 4.06 16.93 4.12
N GLY A 132 2.92 17.42 4.58
CA GLY A 132 2.73 18.04 5.89
C GLY A 132 2.17 17.04 6.90
N PHE A 133 2.26 17.38 8.19
CA PHE A 133 1.67 16.58 9.26
C PHE A 133 0.29 17.11 9.62
N GLY A 134 -0.70 16.23 9.66
CA GLY A 134 -2.05 16.57 10.10
C GLY A 134 -2.81 15.33 10.55
N TYR A 135 -3.48 15.42 11.69
CA TYR A 135 -4.19 14.31 12.32
C TYR A 135 -5.68 14.62 12.51
N TRP A 136 -6.46 13.55 12.55
CA TRP A 136 -7.88 13.63 12.85
C TRP A 136 -8.13 13.49 14.34
N HIS A 137 -8.99 14.34 14.90
CA HIS A 137 -9.57 14.14 16.22
C HIS A 137 -11.08 13.97 16.06
N GLY A 138 -11.51 12.72 15.84
CA GLY A 138 -12.84 12.43 15.31
C GLY A 138 -12.95 12.96 13.87
N PHE A 139 -13.92 13.84 13.62
CA PHE A 139 -14.12 14.51 12.32
C PHE A 139 -13.50 15.92 12.22
N LYS A 140 -12.71 16.33 13.22
CA LYS A 140 -11.99 17.62 13.18
C LYS A 140 -10.55 17.39 12.74
N PHE A 141 -10.17 17.99 11.61
CA PHE A 141 -8.80 17.91 11.09
C PHE A 141 -7.93 18.99 11.73
N ARG A 142 -6.77 18.61 12.24
CA ARG A 142 -5.73 19.54 12.73
C ARG A 142 -4.48 19.34 11.88
N TYR A 143 -4.02 20.42 11.24
CA TYR A 143 -2.82 20.42 10.41
C TYR A 143 -1.71 21.26 11.04
N ASN A 144 -0.48 21.01 10.61
CA ASN A 144 0.71 21.74 10.98
C ASN A 144 1.35 22.29 9.70
N ASP A 145 1.84 23.54 9.74
CA ASP A 145 2.45 24.21 8.58
C ASP A 145 3.86 23.70 8.24
N LYS A 146 4.34 22.69 8.96
CA LYS A 146 5.63 22.04 8.71
C LYS A 146 5.50 20.97 7.64
N TYR A 147 6.13 21.21 6.50
CA TYR A 147 6.27 20.24 5.42
C TYR A 147 7.64 19.55 5.45
N THR A 148 7.66 18.27 5.08
CA THR A 148 8.85 17.44 4.95
C THR A 148 8.83 16.68 3.63
N THR A 149 10.00 16.23 3.21
CA THR A 149 10.17 15.39 2.03
C THR A 149 10.70 14.03 2.42
N TYR A 150 10.19 13.01 1.75
CA TYR A 150 10.72 11.66 1.79
C TYR A 150 11.00 11.18 0.38
N TRP A 151 11.93 10.25 0.24
CA TRP A 151 12.21 9.63 -1.05
C TRP A 151 12.69 8.18 -0.84
N SER A 152 12.50 7.35 -1.84
CA SER A 152 13.01 5.98 -1.90
C SER A 152 13.43 5.70 -3.32
N VAL A 153 14.64 5.17 -3.51
CA VAL A 153 15.10 4.70 -4.81
C VAL A 153 15.72 3.33 -4.62
N GLY A 154 15.35 2.38 -5.47
CA GLY A 154 15.93 1.05 -5.39
C GLY A 154 15.62 0.14 -6.55
N GLY A 155 16.20 -1.04 -6.46
CA GLY A 155 16.04 -2.12 -7.43
C GLY A 155 15.33 -3.31 -6.82
N ASN A 156 14.56 -3.98 -7.66
CA ASN A 156 13.90 -5.23 -7.31
C ASN A 156 14.41 -6.34 -8.24
N PHE A 157 14.62 -7.52 -7.68
CA PHE A 157 14.94 -8.74 -8.40
C PHE A 157 13.92 -9.83 -8.05
N TYR A 158 13.27 -10.39 -9.06
CA TYR A 158 12.34 -11.49 -8.90
C TYR A 158 12.99 -12.79 -9.35
N TRP A 159 13.03 -13.77 -8.46
CA TRP A 159 13.50 -15.12 -8.71
C TRP A 159 12.32 -16.06 -9.02
N PRO A 160 12.07 -16.41 -10.29
CA PRO A 160 10.87 -17.16 -10.69
C PRO A 160 10.82 -18.58 -10.15
N ARG A 161 11.96 -19.26 -9.98
CA ARG A 161 12.01 -20.66 -9.50
C ARG A 161 11.38 -20.85 -8.13
N TYR A 162 11.47 -19.84 -7.26
CA TYR A 162 10.97 -19.90 -5.89
C TYR A 162 9.87 -18.87 -5.61
N ASN A 163 9.39 -18.14 -6.62
CA ASN A 163 8.46 -17.02 -6.49
C ASN A 163 8.91 -16.02 -5.39
N THR A 164 10.21 -15.72 -5.37
CA THR A 164 10.81 -14.88 -4.32
C THR A 164 11.30 -13.56 -4.90
N GLN A 165 10.89 -12.46 -4.31
CA GLN A 165 11.30 -11.11 -4.65
C GLN A 165 12.31 -10.58 -3.64
N PHE A 166 13.40 -10.02 -4.14
CA PHE A 166 14.39 -9.27 -3.39
C PHE A 166 14.25 -7.80 -3.74
N LYS A 167 14.22 -6.93 -2.73
CA LYS A 167 14.19 -5.47 -2.92
C LYS A 167 15.34 -4.85 -2.14
N LEU A 168 16.08 -3.96 -2.78
CA LEU A 168 17.12 -3.16 -2.14
C LEU A 168 16.87 -1.70 -2.45
N ARG A 169 16.64 -0.90 -1.40
CA ARG A 169 16.23 0.51 -1.50
C ARG A 169 17.08 1.39 -0.61
N ALA A 170 17.47 2.55 -1.13
CA ALA A 170 17.96 3.67 -0.35
C ALA A 170 16.77 4.60 -0.10
N GLU A 171 16.50 4.91 1.17
CA GLU A 171 15.31 5.64 1.60
C GLU A 171 15.69 6.82 2.49
N GLN A 172 15.00 7.95 2.33
CA GLN A 172 14.91 9.02 3.31
C GLN A 172 13.49 9.06 3.84
N TYR A 173 13.35 8.98 5.16
CA TYR A 173 12.07 8.91 5.86
C TYR A 173 11.60 10.28 6.35
N LEU A 174 10.44 10.32 7.00
CA LEU A 174 9.77 11.56 7.43
C LEU A 174 10.61 12.46 8.36
N LEU A 175 11.43 11.87 9.25
CA LEU A 175 12.32 12.62 10.16
C LEU A 175 13.69 12.91 9.53
N LYS A 176 13.81 12.75 8.21
CA LYS A 176 15.01 12.99 7.39
C LYS A 176 16.17 12.02 7.65
N GLU A 177 15.93 10.94 8.39
CA GLU A 177 16.86 9.83 8.51
C GLU A 177 17.02 9.15 7.15
N LYS A 178 18.27 8.91 6.74
CA LYS A 178 18.62 8.26 5.49
C LYS A 178 19.11 6.87 5.79
N GLY A 179 18.62 5.87 5.08
CA GLY A 179 18.95 4.49 5.33
C GLY A 179 18.87 3.61 4.11
N VAL A 180 19.26 2.37 4.32
CA VAL A 180 19.13 1.28 3.36
C VAL A 180 18.15 0.27 3.92
N ARG A 181 17.21 -0.14 3.08
CA ARG A 181 16.21 -1.16 3.36
C ARG A 181 16.38 -2.32 2.39
N PHE A 182 16.49 -3.51 2.95
CA PHE A 182 16.48 -4.76 2.23
C PHE A 182 15.23 -5.56 2.57
N GLU A 183 14.59 -6.15 1.56
CA GLU A 183 13.44 -7.02 1.74
C GLU A 183 13.58 -8.28 0.89
N MET A 184 13.22 -9.42 1.48
CA MET A 184 13.11 -10.70 0.81
C MET A 184 11.70 -11.22 1.04
N ILE A 185 10.89 -11.31 0.00
CA ILE A 185 9.48 -11.69 0.10
C ILE A 185 9.23 -12.88 -0.81
N ARG A 186 8.77 -13.98 -0.24
CA ARG A 186 8.26 -15.12 -0.99
C ARG A 186 6.75 -15.00 -1.16
N HIS A 187 6.31 -15.13 -2.39
CA HIS A 187 4.91 -15.09 -2.75
C HIS A 187 4.33 -16.49 -2.90
N PHE A 188 3.19 -16.68 -2.27
CA PHE A 188 2.29 -17.81 -2.45
C PHE A 188 0.98 -17.29 -3.04
N ARG A 189 0.12 -18.20 -3.49
CA ARG A 189 -1.17 -17.87 -4.11
C ARG A 189 -2.06 -16.95 -3.28
N TYR A 190 -2.16 -17.21 -1.98
CA TYR A 190 -3.03 -16.46 -1.04
C TYR A 190 -2.29 -15.80 0.10
N ALA A 191 -0.95 -15.91 0.13
CA ALA A 191 -0.14 -15.33 1.19
C ALA A 191 1.21 -14.84 0.63
N SER A 192 1.81 -13.85 1.27
CA SER A 192 3.19 -13.46 1.03
C SER A 192 3.90 -13.38 2.37
N ILE A 193 5.03 -14.06 2.46
CA ILE A 193 5.85 -14.12 3.67
C ILE A 193 7.18 -13.49 3.32
N GLY A 194 7.62 -12.51 4.09
CA GLY A 194 8.89 -11.86 3.85
C GLY A 194 9.63 -11.46 5.10
N PHE A 195 10.90 -11.15 4.90
CA PHE A 195 11.79 -10.58 5.89
C PHE A 195 12.23 -9.21 5.41
N TYR A 196 12.45 -8.30 6.34
CA TYR A 196 13.09 -7.04 6.02
C TYR A 196 14.16 -6.72 7.05
N ALA A 197 15.19 -6.02 6.59
CA ALA A 197 16.22 -5.43 7.42
C ALA A 197 16.39 -3.98 6.98
N VAL A 198 16.56 -3.08 7.95
CA VAL A 198 16.70 -1.66 7.70
C VAL A 198 17.75 -1.06 8.63
N LYS A 199 18.55 -0.16 8.07
CA LYS A 199 19.54 0.61 8.82
C LYS A 199 19.55 2.04 8.30
N ALA A 200 19.32 2.99 9.18
CA ALA A 200 19.40 4.42 8.88
C ALA A 200 20.40 5.13 9.77
N GLU A 201 20.84 6.29 9.31
CA GLU A 201 21.59 7.25 10.07
C GLU A 201 20.74 7.75 11.25
N HIS A 202 21.35 7.89 12.43
CA HIS A 202 20.69 8.33 13.67
C HIS A 202 19.63 7.39 14.28
N ALA A 203 19.43 6.20 13.70
CA ALA A 203 18.48 5.20 14.21
C ALA A 203 19.15 3.83 14.39
N ASN A 204 18.70 3.07 15.39
CA ASN A 204 19.19 1.71 15.58
C ASN A 204 18.77 0.82 14.39
N SER A 205 19.61 -0.17 14.06
CA SER A 205 19.26 -1.15 13.03
C SER A 205 18.02 -1.92 13.46
N ASN A 206 17.09 -2.11 12.54
CA ASN A 206 15.85 -2.83 12.80
C ASN A 206 15.62 -3.88 11.72
N GLY A 207 14.82 -4.89 12.04
CA GLY A 207 14.45 -5.95 11.13
C GLY A 207 13.23 -6.68 11.63
N GLY A 208 12.68 -7.54 10.78
CA GLY A 208 11.44 -8.21 11.12
C GLY A 208 10.88 -9.04 9.98
N PHE A 209 9.66 -9.51 10.18
CA PHE A 209 8.95 -10.32 9.21
C PHE A 209 7.61 -9.69 8.83
N LYS A 210 7.21 -9.93 7.59
CA LYS A 210 5.96 -9.49 6.99
C LYS A 210 5.15 -10.73 6.64
N PHE A 211 3.94 -10.80 7.16
CA PHE A 211 2.99 -11.84 6.81
C PHE A 211 1.75 -11.17 6.22
N ILE A 212 1.50 -11.41 4.94
CA ILE A 212 0.40 -10.79 4.22
C ILE A 212 -0.49 -11.90 3.73
N VAL A 213 -1.77 -11.87 4.11
CA VAL A 213 -2.74 -12.89 3.71
C VAL A 213 -3.89 -12.24 2.98
N ALA A 214 -4.23 -12.78 1.82
CA ALA A 214 -5.48 -12.48 1.16
C ALA A 214 -6.61 -13.14 1.94
N LEU A 215 -7.60 -12.34 2.31
CA LEU A 215 -8.80 -12.84 2.97
C LEU A 215 -9.82 -13.28 1.91
N PRO A 216 -10.58 -14.36 2.13
CA PRO A 216 -11.69 -14.72 1.27
C PRO A 216 -12.80 -13.65 1.34
N PRO A 217 -13.68 -13.51 0.32
CA PRO A 217 -13.68 -14.24 -0.96
C PRO A 217 -12.49 -13.88 -1.87
N TYR A 218 -12.04 -14.81 -2.74
CA TYR A 218 -10.88 -14.55 -3.63
C TYR A 218 -11.26 -14.14 -5.05
N LYS A 219 -12.46 -14.49 -5.47
CA LYS A 219 -13.00 -14.20 -6.81
C LYS A 219 -14.28 -13.43 -6.63
N TYR A 220 -14.37 -12.31 -7.32
CA TYR A 220 -15.55 -11.46 -7.29
C TYR A 220 -15.92 -11.11 -8.70
N LYS A 221 -17.16 -11.39 -9.06
CA LYS A 221 -17.73 -10.96 -10.33
C LYS A 221 -18.58 -9.73 -10.05
N ARG A 222 -18.23 -8.60 -10.67
CA ARG A 222 -19.09 -7.41 -10.66
C ARG A 222 -20.33 -7.72 -11.49
N HIS A 223 -21.51 -7.52 -10.91
CA HIS A 223 -22.76 -7.63 -11.64
C HIS A 223 -23.32 -6.22 -11.92
N LYS A 224 -23.27 -5.80 -13.18
CA LYS A 224 -23.78 -4.50 -13.66
C LYS A 224 -23.28 -3.31 -12.82
N TYR A 225 -24.18 -2.55 -12.21
CA TYR A 225 -23.90 -1.33 -11.44
C TYR A 225 -23.72 -1.57 -9.92
N ILE A 226 -23.82 -2.82 -9.47
CA ILE A 226 -23.68 -3.13 -8.04
C ILE A 226 -22.22 -2.96 -7.63
N PRO A 227 -21.93 -2.18 -6.56
CA PRO A 227 -20.56 -2.05 -6.06
C PRO A 227 -20.04 -3.42 -5.62
N ARG A 228 -18.82 -3.76 -6.06
CA ARG A 228 -18.17 -4.98 -5.60
C ARG A 228 -17.72 -4.74 -4.16
N VAL A 229 -18.21 -5.56 -3.24
CA VAL A 229 -17.68 -5.65 -1.87
C VAL A 229 -16.57 -6.68 -1.86
N SER A 230 -15.34 -6.27 -1.58
CA SER A 230 -14.18 -7.17 -1.49
C SER A 230 -13.41 -6.92 -0.21
N THR A 231 -12.92 -7.98 0.42
CA THR A 231 -11.82 -7.83 1.38
C THR A 231 -10.58 -7.47 0.57
N SER A 232 -9.78 -6.57 1.12
CA SER A 232 -8.53 -6.13 0.48
C SER A 232 -7.61 -7.32 0.17
N LEU A 233 -6.90 -7.25 -0.96
CA LEU A 233 -5.81 -8.17 -1.29
C LEU A 233 -4.62 -7.89 -0.37
N GLY A 234 -4.67 -8.45 0.83
CA GLY A 234 -3.60 -8.47 1.80
C GLY A 234 -3.90 -7.65 3.04
N THR A 235 -4.43 -8.31 4.07
CA THR A 235 -4.20 -7.85 5.44
C THR A 235 -2.78 -8.25 5.80
N GLY A 236 -1.90 -7.26 5.97
CA GLY A 236 -0.49 -7.46 6.26
C GLY A 236 -0.17 -7.20 7.73
N ILE A 237 0.39 -8.19 8.41
CA ILE A 237 1.00 -8.03 9.72
C ILE A 237 2.51 -7.85 9.49
N THR A 238 3.07 -6.76 10.01
CA THR A 238 4.52 -6.58 10.07
C THR A 238 4.95 -6.69 11.52
N TYR A 239 5.82 -7.64 11.80
CA TYR A 239 6.50 -7.76 13.09
C TYR A 239 7.82 -7.03 13.03
N ASN A 240 8.07 -6.17 14.02
CA ASN A 240 9.35 -5.49 14.20
C ASN A 240 10.08 -6.17 15.37
N ALA A 241 11.31 -6.63 15.16
CA ALA A 241 12.13 -7.23 16.22
C ALA A 241 12.70 -6.17 17.16
N GLY A 242 12.94 -4.96 16.66
CA GLY A 242 13.42 -3.83 17.46
C GLY A 242 12.28 -3.02 18.08
N ASN A 243 12.61 -2.29 19.15
CA ASN A 243 11.69 -1.43 19.89
C ASN A 243 11.55 -0.01 19.28
N GLU A 244 11.82 0.13 17.97
CA GLU A 244 11.90 1.43 17.29
C GLU A 244 10.50 1.99 16.99
N LYS A 245 10.21 3.19 17.53
CA LYS A 245 8.88 3.81 17.52
C LYS A 245 8.78 5.04 16.63
N TYR A 246 9.89 5.75 16.43
CA TYR A 246 9.90 7.11 15.89
C TYR A 246 10.46 7.15 14.48
N TYR A 247 11.53 6.40 14.22
CA TYR A 247 12.24 6.38 12.94
C TYR A 247 11.66 5.37 11.94
N TYR A 248 12.13 5.43 10.69
CA TYR A 248 11.77 4.57 9.56
C TYR A 248 10.34 4.72 9.05
N LYS A 249 9.73 5.89 9.27
CA LYS A 249 8.35 6.15 8.83
C LYS A 249 8.33 6.73 7.42
N MET A 250 7.68 6.01 6.51
CA MET A 250 7.36 6.46 5.16
C MET A 250 5.88 6.19 4.92
N PRO A 251 5.04 7.20 4.62
CA PRO A 251 3.60 7.01 4.41
C PRO A 251 3.34 6.04 3.26
N TYR A 252 2.30 5.23 3.37
CA TYR A 252 1.69 4.61 2.18
C TYR A 252 0.75 5.63 1.55
N SER A 253 0.74 5.76 0.22
CA SER A 253 -0.07 6.76 -0.48
C SER A 253 -1.45 6.24 -0.89
N ASN A 254 -1.69 4.93 -0.88
CA ASN A 254 -3.02 4.35 -1.09
C ASN A 254 -3.30 3.20 -0.12
N ALA A 255 -4.58 3.04 0.25
CA ALA A 255 -5.05 1.92 1.06
C ALA A 255 -4.81 0.55 0.40
N SER A 256 -4.93 0.50 -0.94
CA SER A 256 -4.76 -0.71 -1.73
C SER A 256 -3.30 -1.03 -2.07
N ASP A 257 -2.35 -0.11 -1.81
CA ASP A 257 -0.93 -0.34 -2.10
C ASP A 257 -0.37 -1.43 -1.18
N ASN A 258 -0.56 -2.68 -1.60
CA ASN A 258 -0.05 -3.86 -0.94
C ASN A 258 0.90 -4.61 -1.88
N ILE A 259 1.94 -5.20 -1.29
CA ILE A 259 2.86 -6.14 -1.92
C ILE A 259 2.13 -7.23 -2.74
N MET A 260 0.97 -7.74 -2.27
CA MET A 260 0.18 -8.71 -3.05
C MET A 260 -0.41 -8.10 -4.32
N GLN A 261 -0.86 -6.84 -4.29
CA GLN A 261 -1.36 -6.16 -5.47
C GLN A 261 -0.21 -5.81 -6.43
N GLN A 262 0.94 -5.37 -5.92
CA GLN A 262 2.12 -5.12 -6.75
C GLN A 262 2.57 -6.40 -7.48
N ASN A 263 2.57 -7.55 -6.79
CA ASN A 263 2.96 -8.82 -7.37
C ASN A 263 1.96 -9.35 -8.41
N SER A 264 0.69 -8.94 -8.35
CA SER A 264 -0.31 -9.28 -9.38
C SER A 264 0.01 -8.72 -10.77
N PHE A 265 0.93 -7.74 -10.87
CA PHE A 265 1.44 -7.21 -12.13
C PHE A 265 2.73 -7.89 -12.61
N ASN A 266 3.29 -8.84 -11.85
CA ASN A 266 4.51 -9.54 -12.23
C ASN A 266 4.22 -10.74 -13.16
N PRO A 267 4.70 -10.73 -14.42
CA PRO A 267 4.38 -11.77 -15.40
C PRO A 267 4.87 -13.17 -14.99
N TYR A 268 6.00 -13.27 -14.28
CA TYR A 268 6.49 -14.55 -13.78
C TYR A 268 5.60 -15.12 -12.68
N PHE A 269 5.08 -14.26 -11.79
CA PHE A 269 4.13 -14.69 -10.77
C PHE A 269 2.83 -15.17 -11.42
N ILE A 270 2.28 -14.38 -12.34
CA ILE A 270 1.06 -14.75 -13.10
C ILE A 270 1.27 -16.09 -13.82
N LYS A 271 2.42 -16.29 -14.48
CA LYS A 271 2.76 -17.55 -15.14
C LYS A 271 2.86 -18.72 -14.15
N SER A 272 3.47 -18.52 -12.99
CA SER A 272 3.56 -19.56 -11.95
C SER A 272 2.18 -19.97 -11.41
N GLU A 273 1.24 -19.04 -11.34
CA GLU A 273 -0.14 -19.33 -10.94
C GLU A 273 -0.92 -20.05 -12.05
N LEU A 274 -0.64 -19.76 -13.34
CA LEU A 274 -1.29 -20.43 -14.47
C LEU A 274 -0.80 -21.86 -14.70
N LEU A 275 0.46 -22.16 -14.41
CA LEU A 275 1.07 -23.48 -14.65
C LEU A 275 0.83 -24.50 -13.54
N ASN A 276 0.37 -24.08 -12.36
CA ASN A 276 0.01 -24.97 -11.26
C ASN A 276 -1.45 -25.49 -11.36
N PHE A 277 -1.94 -25.64 -12.59
CA PHE A 277 -3.25 -26.22 -12.94
C PHE A 277 -3.08 -27.36 -13.92
#